data_AF-A0A3A4WDB5-F1
#
_entry.id   AF-A0A3A4WDB5-F1
#
_cell.length_a   1.000
_cell.length_b   1.000
_cell.length_c   1.000
_cell.angle_alpha   90.00
_cell.angle_beta   90.00
_cell.angle_gamma   90.00
#
_symmetry.space_group_name_H-M   'P 1'
#
loop_
_entity.id
_entity.type
_entity.pdbx_description
1 polymer ?
#
loop_
_entity_poly.entity_id
_entity_poly.type
_entity_poly.pdbx_seq_one_letter_code
_entity_poly.pdbx_strand_id
1 'polypeptide(L)'
;MSVARIVALVIGWFFTILGIVGFLAVGLGSGFFLGLATNALHNLVWLVTGLVGLYFGYYQAGRFSRTFDQVVGIVYAILTIAGFIAVGLGTGTLLGIVPLSLVNNILHLVTAVVALVAGYWPARMAMEREERMKRAA
;
A
#
# COMPACT_ATOMS: atom_id res chain seq x y z
N MET A 1 -5.28 -12.15 -15.01
CA MET A 1 -4.76 -10.84 -14.53
C MET A 1 -3.34 -11.04 -14.04
N SER A 2 -2.45 -10.05 -14.20
CA SER A 2 -1.10 -10.14 -13.62
C SER A 2 -1.14 -10.02 -12.09
N VAL A 3 -0.14 -10.57 -11.40
CA VAL A 3 0.00 -10.44 -9.94
C VAL A 3 0.00 -8.96 -9.53
N ALA A 4 0.76 -8.12 -10.24
CA ALA A 4 0.80 -6.69 -9.98
C ALA A 4 -0.58 -6.01 -10.11
N ARG A 5 -1.38 -6.41 -11.12
CA ARG A 5 -2.74 -5.87 -11.26
C ARG A 5 -3.64 -6.30 -10.10
N ILE A 6 -3.55 -7.55 -9.66
CA ILE A 6 -4.33 -8.05 -8.50
C ILE A 6 -3.95 -7.26 -7.25
N VAL A 7 -2.65 -7.09 -7.00
CA VAL A 7 -2.14 -6.39 -5.82
C VAL A 7 -2.53 -4.91 -5.84
N ALA A 8 -2.39 -4.23 -6.98
CA ALA A 8 -2.86 -2.86 -7.14
C ALA A 8 -4.36 -2.70 -6.81
N LEU A 9 -5.21 -3.64 -7.23
CA LEU A 9 -6.64 -3.62 -6.92
C LEU A 9 -6.94 -3.93 -5.45
N VAL A 10 -6.22 -4.88 -4.84
CA VAL A 10 -6.38 -5.22 -3.41
C VAL A 10 -5.97 -4.05 -2.54
N ILE A 11 -4.79 -3.48 -2.77
CA ILE A 11 -4.31 -2.27 -2.10
C ILE A 11 -5.29 -1.12 -2.35
N GLY A 12 -5.72 -0.95 -3.61
CA GLY A 12 -6.67 0.08 -4.02
C GLY A 12 -7.94 0.06 -3.19
N TRP A 13 -8.66 -1.07 -3.21
CA TRP A 13 -9.89 -1.23 -2.45
C TRP A 13 -9.68 -1.12 -0.95
N PHE A 14 -8.64 -1.78 -0.42
CA PHE A 14 -8.35 -1.77 1.00
C PHE A 14 -8.14 -0.35 1.52
N PHE A 15 -7.27 0.43 0.88
CA PHE A 15 -6.96 1.80 1.33
C PHE A 15 -8.09 2.80 1.03
N THR A 16 -8.87 2.62 -0.02
CA THR A 16 -10.07 3.43 -0.26
C THR A 16 -11.09 3.22 0.85
N ILE A 17 -11.41 1.97 1.19
CA ILE A 17 -12.33 1.66 2.29
C ILE A 17 -11.76 2.17 3.61
N LEU A 18 -10.47 1.95 3.87
CA LEU A 18 -9.82 2.37 5.10
C LEU A 18 -9.85 3.89 5.28
N GLY A 19 -9.58 4.65 4.22
CA GLY A 19 -9.67 6.11 4.23
C GLY A 19 -11.10 6.60 4.51
N ILE A 20 -12.11 6.01 3.86
CA ILE A 20 -13.52 6.34 4.09
C ILE A 20 -13.91 6.03 5.54
N VAL A 21 -13.65 4.81 6.01
CA VAL A 21 -13.97 4.39 7.38
C VAL A 21 -13.24 5.25 8.40
N GLY A 22 -11.99 5.62 8.14
CA GLY A 22 -11.24 6.53 8.99
C GLY A 22 -11.89 7.91 9.11
N PHE A 23 -12.32 8.51 7.99
CA PHE A 23 -13.07 9.77 8.03
C PHE A 23 -14.40 9.63 8.79
N LEU A 24 -15.12 8.52 8.61
CA LEU A 24 -16.36 8.26 9.34
C LEU A 24 -16.11 8.06 10.85
N ALA A 25 -14.98 7.47 11.24
CA ALA A 25 -14.68 7.15 12.63
C ALA A 25 -14.14 8.34 13.43
N VAL A 26 -13.28 9.17 12.84
CA VAL A 26 -12.61 10.28 13.56
C VAL A 26 -12.93 11.67 13.01
N GLY A 27 -13.73 11.76 11.95
CA GLY A 27 -14.06 13.03 11.28
C GLY A 27 -12.81 13.73 10.76
N LEU A 28 -12.74 15.04 11.01
CA LEU A 28 -11.57 15.88 10.70
C LEU A 28 -10.56 15.98 11.85
N GLY A 29 -10.84 15.33 12.99
CA GLY A 29 -9.98 15.35 14.17
C GLY A 29 -8.90 14.27 14.14
N SER A 30 -8.35 13.97 15.31
CA SER A 30 -7.43 12.86 15.55
C SER A 30 -8.08 11.84 16.47
N GLY A 31 -7.82 10.55 16.25
CA GLY A 31 -8.38 9.49 17.08
C GLY A 31 -7.87 8.12 16.70
N PHE A 32 -8.54 7.09 17.21
CA PHE A 32 -8.22 5.69 16.99
C PHE A 32 -9.42 4.92 16.48
N PHE A 33 -9.21 4.01 15.52
CA PHE A 33 -10.18 2.97 15.18
C PHE A 33 -9.42 1.70 14.77
N LEU A 34 -9.89 0.53 15.23
CA LEU A 34 -9.22 -0.76 14.97
C LEU A 34 -7.71 -0.77 15.35
N GLY A 35 -7.32 0.00 16.37
CA GLY A 35 -5.92 0.15 16.78
C GLY A 35 -5.08 1.05 15.87
N LEU A 36 -5.62 1.59 14.79
CA LEU A 36 -4.97 2.56 13.91
C LEU A 36 -5.12 3.96 14.52
N ALA A 37 -4.00 4.60 14.82
CA ALA A 37 -4.00 6.03 15.10
C ALA A 37 -4.15 6.78 13.77
N THR A 38 -5.07 7.73 13.71
CA THR A 38 -5.34 8.46 12.48
C THR A 38 -5.81 9.88 12.74
N ASN A 39 -5.79 10.69 11.68
CA ASN A 39 -6.44 11.98 11.59
C ASN A 39 -6.88 12.24 10.14
N ALA A 40 -7.43 13.43 9.88
CA ALA A 40 -7.86 13.83 8.54
C ALA A 40 -6.77 13.62 7.47
N LEU A 41 -5.51 13.98 7.76
CA LEU A 41 -4.41 13.86 6.81
C LEU A 41 -4.05 12.40 6.53
N HIS A 42 -3.96 11.55 7.56
CA HIS A 42 -3.66 10.14 7.39
C HIS A 42 -4.77 9.42 6.60
N ASN A 43 -6.04 9.72 6.90
CA ASN A 43 -7.21 9.21 6.17
C ASN A 43 -7.20 9.66 4.70
N LEU A 44 -6.82 10.92 4.43
CA LEU A 44 -6.69 11.43 3.07
C LEU A 44 -5.60 10.68 2.29
N VAL A 45 -4.44 10.44 2.91
CA VAL A 45 -3.35 9.67 2.29
C VAL A 45 -3.79 8.25 1.97
N TRP A 46 -4.50 7.56 2.87
CA TRP A 46 -5.09 6.26 2.56
C TRP A 46 -6.06 6.34 1.39
N LEU A 47 -6.99 7.29 1.42
CA LEU A 47 -7.98 7.42 0.35
C LEU A 47 -7.33 7.67 -1.02
N VAL A 48 -6.34 8.58 -1.09
CA VAL A 48 -5.61 8.88 -2.33
C VAL A 48 -4.83 7.66 -2.81
N THR A 49 -4.07 6.99 -1.94
CA THR A 49 -3.35 5.75 -2.30
C THR A 49 -4.31 4.70 -2.85
N GLY A 50 -5.46 4.54 -2.20
CA GLY A 50 -6.50 3.60 -2.62
C GLY A 50 -7.04 3.92 -4.02
N LEU A 51 -7.49 5.17 -4.23
CA LEU A 51 -8.07 5.59 -5.52
C LEU A 51 -7.06 5.51 -6.66
N VAL A 52 -5.80 5.85 -6.42
CA VAL A 52 -4.72 5.70 -7.40
C VAL A 52 -4.49 4.23 -7.73
N GLY A 53 -4.51 3.34 -6.74
CA GLY A 53 -4.40 1.88 -6.94
C GLY A 53 -5.56 1.33 -7.78
N LEU A 54 -6.80 1.75 -7.48
CA LEU A 54 -7.97 1.38 -8.27
C LEU A 54 -7.86 1.89 -9.71
N TYR A 55 -7.41 3.12 -9.91
CA TYR A 55 -7.21 3.68 -11.23
C TYR A 55 -6.21 2.85 -12.06
N PHE A 56 -5.03 2.56 -11.50
CA PHE A 56 -4.02 1.77 -12.20
C PHE A 56 -4.38 0.28 -12.33
N GLY A 57 -5.18 -0.25 -11.42
CA GLY A 57 -5.67 -1.63 -11.45
C GLY A 57 -6.79 -1.88 -12.48
N TYR A 58 -7.73 -0.94 -12.60
CA TYR A 58 -8.86 -1.09 -13.53
C TYR A 58 -8.55 -0.54 -14.93
N TYR A 59 -7.97 0.65 -15.04
CA TYR A 59 -7.91 1.39 -16.31
C TYR A 59 -6.54 1.33 -17.00
N GLN A 60 -5.44 1.25 -16.24
CA GLN A 60 -4.07 1.33 -16.80
C GLN A 60 -3.29 0.02 -16.60
N ALA A 61 -3.93 -1.13 -16.80
CA ALA A 61 -3.36 -2.45 -16.50
C ALA A 61 -1.96 -2.71 -17.12
N GLY A 62 -1.21 -3.66 -16.53
CA GLY A 62 0.07 -4.11 -17.06
C GLY A 62 1.25 -3.34 -16.47
N ARG A 63 1.96 -2.54 -17.30
CA ARG A 63 3.15 -1.79 -16.85
C ARG A 63 2.83 -0.81 -15.73
N PHE A 64 1.71 -0.09 -15.81
CA PHE A 64 1.41 0.93 -14.81
C PHE A 64 0.98 0.34 -13.46
N SER A 65 0.26 -0.78 -13.43
CA SER A 65 -0.01 -1.49 -12.15
C SER A 65 1.30 -1.93 -11.47
N ARG A 66 2.28 -2.39 -12.26
CA ARG A 66 3.61 -2.73 -11.73
C ARG A 66 4.33 -1.49 -11.18
N THR A 67 4.33 -0.37 -11.92
CA THR A 67 4.94 0.87 -11.45
C THR A 67 4.27 1.40 -10.18
N PHE A 68 2.95 1.30 -10.09
CA PHE A 68 2.21 1.61 -8.86
C PHE A 68 2.71 0.77 -7.69
N ASP A 69 2.76 -0.55 -7.83
CA ASP A 69 3.22 -1.45 -6.76
C ASP A 69 4.67 -1.17 -6.33
N GLN A 70 5.55 -0.84 -7.28
CA GLN A 70 6.93 -0.44 -6.98
C GLN A 70 6.98 0.85 -6.15
N VAL A 71 6.27 1.89 -6.59
CA VAL A 71 6.25 3.20 -5.92
C VAL A 71 5.63 3.08 -4.54
N VAL A 72 4.43 2.48 -4.43
CA VAL A 72 3.76 2.26 -3.15
C VAL A 72 4.63 1.42 -2.23
N GLY A 73 5.22 0.35 -2.74
CA GLY A 73 6.12 -0.51 -1.99
C GLY A 73 7.30 0.25 -1.36
N ILE A 74 7.98 1.08 -2.15
CA ILE A 74 9.11 1.90 -1.68
C ILE A 74 8.65 2.93 -0.66
N VAL A 75 7.58 3.68 -0.97
CA VAL A 75 7.06 4.73 -0.08
C VAL A 75 6.64 4.13 1.27
N TYR A 76 5.91 3.02 1.27
CA TYR A 76 5.45 2.37 2.49
C TYR A 76 6.60 1.71 3.27
N ALA A 77 7.68 1.26 2.60
CA ALA A 77 8.89 0.82 3.30
C ALA A 77 9.55 1.99 4.06
N ILE A 78 9.66 3.15 3.43
CA ILE A 78 10.18 4.37 4.08
C ILE A 78 9.29 4.77 5.25
N LEU A 79 7.96 4.78 5.08
CA LEU A 79 7.00 5.09 6.15
C LEU A 79 7.10 4.10 7.32
N THR A 80 7.35 2.82 7.04
CA THR A 80 7.56 1.80 8.07
C THR A 80 8.78 2.14 8.93
N ILE A 81 9.92 2.43 8.29
CA ILE A 81 11.16 2.79 8.99
C ILE A 81 10.96 4.07 9.80
N ALA A 82 10.43 5.13 9.17
CA ALA A 82 10.17 6.40 9.84
C ALA A 82 9.19 6.25 11.01
N GLY A 83 8.18 5.40 10.87
CA GLY A 83 7.19 5.17 11.90
C GLY A 83 7.72 4.37 13.09
N PHE A 84 8.57 3.37 12.87
CA PHE A 84 9.26 2.69 13.97
C PHE A 84 10.23 3.62 14.69
N ILE A 85 10.93 4.52 13.98
CA ILE A 85 11.77 5.56 14.58
C ILE A 85 10.90 6.50 15.44
N ALA A 86 9.80 7.02 14.92
CA ALA A 86 8.90 7.93 15.64
C ALA A 86 8.33 7.29 16.93
N VAL A 87 7.91 6.03 16.86
CA VAL A 87 7.44 5.29 18.05
C VAL A 87 8.58 5.03 19.03
N GLY A 88 9.77 4.62 18.55
CA GLY A 88 10.93 4.36 19.40
C GLY A 88 11.46 5.62 20.11
N LEU A 89 11.33 6.79 19.48
CA LEU A 89 11.65 8.09 20.08
C LEU A 89 10.52 8.65 20.98
N GLY A 90 9.39 7.96 21.09
CA GLY A 90 8.26 8.37 21.92
C GLY A 90 7.43 9.54 21.38
N THR A 91 7.66 10.00 20.14
CA THR A 91 6.88 11.09 19.55
C THR A 91 5.49 10.64 19.11
N GLY A 92 5.33 9.35 18.78
CA GLY A 92 4.06 8.76 18.36
C GLY A 92 3.46 9.40 17.10
N THR A 93 4.25 10.19 16.37
CA THR A 93 3.79 11.00 15.24
C THR A 93 4.87 11.08 14.16
N LEU A 94 4.47 11.00 12.90
CA LEU A 94 5.32 11.31 11.77
C LEU A 94 5.32 12.83 11.57
N LEU A 95 6.51 13.43 11.61
CA LEU A 95 6.73 14.88 11.45
C LEU A 95 5.90 15.76 12.42
N GLY A 96 5.44 15.21 13.54
CA GLY A 96 4.60 15.93 14.51
C GLY A 96 3.12 16.10 14.11
N ILE A 97 2.70 15.58 12.94
CA ILE A 97 1.36 15.86 12.38
C ILE A 97 0.53 14.62 12.08
N VAL A 98 1.14 13.49 11.73
CA VAL A 98 0.39 12.25 11.44
C VAL A 98 0.57 11.30 12.61
N PRO A 99 -0.49 10.96 13.38
CA PRO A 99 -0.36 10.05 14.50
C PRO A 99 -0.08 8.63 14.01
N LEU A 100 0.75 7.91 14.75
CA LEU A 100 1.19 6.56 14.44
C LEU A 100 1.00 5.64 15.65
N SER A 101 0.40 4.48 15.40
CA SER A 101 0.38 3.35 16.31
C SER A 101 1.27 2.22 15.80
N LEU A 102 1.52 1.23 16.65
CA LEU A 102 2.15 -0.02 16.23
C LEU A 102 1.38 -0.68 15.07
N VAL A 103 0.05 -0.65 15.11
CA VAL A 103 -0.80 -1.22 14.06
C VAL A 103 -0.63 -0.45 12.74
N ASN A 104 -0.47 0.88 12.77
CA ASN A 104 -0.13 1.64 11.57
C ASN A 104 1.21 1.17 10.97
N ASN A 105 2.24 0.97 11.80
CA ASN A 105 3.55 0.52 11.34
C ASN A 105 3.51 -0.90 10.74
N ILE A 106 2.74 -1.81 11.34
CA ILE A 106 2.53 -3.15 10.79
C ILE A 106 1.80 -3.07 9.46
N LEU A 107 0.75 -2.25 9.36
CA LEU A 107 0.04 -2.04 8.10
C LEU A 107 0.97 -1.49 7.02
N HIS A 108 1.84 -0.53 7.36
CA HIS A 108 2.82 0.00 6.44
C HIS A 108 3.79 -1.08 5.95
N LEU A 109 4.30 -1.90 6.87
CA LEU A 109 5.25 -2.97 6.56
C LEU A 109 4.63 -4.03 5.63
N VAL A 110 3.42 -4.50 5.95
CA VAL A 110 2.72 -5.51 5.15
C VAL A 110 2.46 -4.97 3.73
N THR A 111 2.01 -3.72 3.64
CA THR A 111 1.77 -3.07 2.34
C THR A 111 3.07 -2.95 1.54
N ALA A 112 4.16 -2.54 2.19
CA ALA A 112 5.48 -2.43 1.56
C ALA A 112 5.93 -3.77 0.98
N VAL A 113 5.88 -4.84 1.79
CA VAL A 113 6.31 -6.18 1.37
C VAL A 113 5.46 -6.70 0.22
N VAL A 114 4.13 -6.65 0.33
CA VAL A 114 3.22 -7.16 -0.71
C VAL A 114 3.41 -6.40 -2.03
N ALA A 115 3.48 -5.07 -1.98
CA ALA A 115 3.63 -4.24 -3.16
C ALA A 115 5.02 -4.41 -3.79
N LEU A 116 6.11 -4.43 -3.02
CA LEU A 116 7.46 -4.65 -3.56
C LEU A 116 7.58 -6.03 -4.21
N VAL A 117 7.07 -7.09 -3.56
CA VAL A 117 7.07 -8.44 -4.14
C VAL A 117 6.34 -8.44 -5.47
N ALA A 118 5.14 -7.86 -5.55
CA ALA A 118 4.36 -7.80 -6.79
C ALA A 118 5.01 -6.94 -7.88
N GLY A 119 5.56 -5.79 -7.49
CA GLY A 119 6.19 -4.80 -8.37
C GLY A 119 7.50 -5.30 -8.98
N TYR A 120 8.26 -6.12 -8.26
CA TYR A 120 9.53 -6.68 -8.73
C TYR A 120 9.46 -8.17 -9.10
N TRP A 121 8.30 -8.82 -8.97
CA TRP A 121 8.14 -10.22 -9.37
C TRP A 121 8.53 -10.40 -10.86
N PRO A 122 9.53 -11.26 -11.19
CA PRO A 122 10.06 -11.34 -12.54
C PRO A 122 9.01 -11.81 -13.55
N ALA A 123 8.95 -11.14 -14.71
CA ALA A 123 8.26 -11.67 -15.90
C ALA A 123 8.92 -12.95 -16.45
N ARG A 124 10.12 -13.31 -15.96
CA ARG A 124 10.91 -14.49 -16.35
C ARG A 124 10.12 -15.80 -16.24
N MET A 125 9.31 -15.97 -15.20
CA MET A 125 8.48 -17.18 -15.06
C MET A 125 7.48 -17.35 -16.20
N ALA A 126 6.97 -16.25 -16.77
CA ALA A 126 6.08 -16.30 -17.91
C ALA A 126 6.83 -16.70 -19.20
N MET A 127 8.03 -16.15 -19.40
CA MET A 127 8.89 -16.51 -20.54
C MET A 127 9.37 -17.96 -20.46
N GLU A 128 9.84 -18.43 -19.30
CA GLU A 128 10.26 -19.82 -19.11
C GLU A 128 9.10 -20.81 -19.27
N ARG A 129 7.87 -20.40 -18.94
CA ARG A 129 6.67 -21.22 -19.15
C ARG A 129 6.31 -21.30 -20.64
N GLU A 130 6.40 -20.19 -21.35
CA GLU A 130 6.20 -20.14 -22.81
C GLU A 130 7.26 -20.97 -23.55
N GLU A 131 8.52 -20.84 -23.15
CA GLU A 131 9.64 -21.60 -23.74
C GLU A 131 9.51 -23.10 -23.46
N ARG A 132 9.05 -23.49 -22.26
CA ARG A 132 8.70 -24.89 -21.96
C ARG A 132 7.55 -25.41 -22.82
N MET A 133 6.51 -24.62 -23.06
CA MET A 133 5.39 -25.04 -23.91
C MET A 133 5.79 -25.19 -25.38
N LYS A 134 6.66 -24.29 -25.89
CA LYS A 134 7.22 -24.42 -27.25
C LYS A 134 8.12 -25.64 -27.42
N ARG A 135 8.81 -26.10 -26.36
CA ARG A 135 9.65 -27.30 -26.38
C ARG A 135 8.85 -28.60 -26.23
N ALA A 136 7.59 -28.52 -25.82
CA ALA A 136 6.70 -29.66 -25.59
C ALA A 136 5.70 -29.90 -26.74
N ALA A 137 5.72 -29.05 -27.78
CA ALA A 137 4.92 -29.14 -29.00
C ALA A 137 5.79 -29.57 -30.19
#